data_AF-A0AA48HJC5-F1
#
_entry.id   AF-A0AA48HJC5-F1
#
_cell.length_a   1.000
_cell.length_b   1.000
_cell.length_c   1.000
_cell.angle_alpha   90.00
_cell.angle_beta   90.00
_cell.angle_gamma   90.00
#
_symmetry.space_group_name_H-M   'P 1'
#
loop_
_entity.id
_entity.type
_entity.pdbx_description
1 polymer ?
#
loop_
_entity_poly.entity_id
_entity_poly.type
_entity_poly.pdbx_seq_one_letter_code
_entity_poly.pdbx_strand_id
1 'polypeptide(L)'
;MIFGYFDYLILAIIIFLNIKFWRKKFEIGIGCILGGLIFGVVLPIISIVIELAIVESSGGWMDSFEVAYVYIKFPIYWTIGLTQAVLTGIKLNWLKMQSKQNPIDPSLVKEAISDYRNEGKRLMFELGTKYGLDIKNSDDFDMLITRGNKDIPRKGEISKRWNYCFHGSECGFFNRKSQQIIEVVLSNPPEFGHIDSWFLMSFMESTQKYKDAVQGIDWQDLKSIVESLSQKGEIVNVKRY
;
A
#
# COMPACT_ATOMS: atom_id res chain seq x y z
N MET A 1 12.99 2.44 38.85
CA MET A 1 11.71 2.73 38.16
C MET A 1 11.47 1.65 37.13
N ILE A 2 10.23 1.16 36.94
CA ILE A 2 9.95 0.10 35.95
C ILE A 2 10.13 0.63 34.52
N PHE A 3 9.82 1.90 34.29
CA PHE A 3 10.02 2.61 33.03
C PHE A 3 11.07 3.70 33.18
N GLY A 4 12.05 3.72 32.27
CA GLY A 4 13.03 4.78 32.10
C GLY A 4 12.53 5.86 31.13
N TYR A 5 13.25 6.97 31.04
CA TYR A 5 12.89 8.09 30.16
C TYR A 5 12.77 7.69 28.69
N PHE A 6 13.64 6.78 28.24
CA PHE A 6 13.59 6.24 26.89
C PHE A 6 12.28 5.46 26.63
N ASP A 7 11.78 4.71 27.61
CA ASP A 7 10.56 3.92 27.43
C ASP A 7 9.34 4.86 27.25
N TYR A 8 9.26 5.95 28.01
CA TYR A 8 8.21 6.97 27.84
C TYR A 8 8.26 7.63 26.46
N LEU A 9 9.47 7.92 25.95
CA LEU A 9 9.63 8.44 24.60
C LEU A 9 9.14 7.45 23.55
N ILE A 10 9.47 6.17 23.68
CA ILE A 10 9.01 5.12 22.78
C ILE A 10 7.48 4.98 22.84
N LEU A 11 6.88 5.00 24.02
CA LEU A 11 5.42 4.97 24.17
C LEU A 11 4.75 6.16 23.48
N ALA A 12 5.29 7.37 23.64
CA ALA A 12 4.79 8.57 22.95
C ALA A 12 4.89 8.43 21.42
N ILE A 13 6.01 7.91 20.92
CA ILE A 13 6.20 7.63 19.47
C ILE A 13 5.19 6.60 18.99
N ILE A 14 4.98 5.49 19.71
CA ILE A 14 4.02 4.44 19.33
C ILE A 14 2.60 5.01 19.28
N ILE A 15 2.19 5.80 20.28
CA ILE A 15 0.88 6.46 20.29
C ILE A 15 0.73 7.40 19.10
N PHE A 16 1.73 8.23 18.83
CA PHE A 16 1.73 9.14 17.68
C PHE A 16 1.63 8.39 16.35
N LEU A 17 2.44 7.35 16.16
CA LEU A 17 2.44 6.51 14.96
C LEU A 17 1.09 5.80 14.81
N ASN A 18 0.52 5.30 15.89
CA ASN A 18 -0.81 4.71 15.88
C ASN A 18 -1.86 5.71 15.42
N ILE A 19 -1.88 6.94 15.95
CA ILE A 19 -2.84 7.96 15.51
C ILE A 19 -2.64 8.31 14.03
N LYS A 20 -1.38 8.55 13.62
CA LYS A 20 -1.05 9.01 12.26
C LYS A 20 -1.26 7.94 11.19
N PHE A 21 -0.87 6.71 11.50
CA PHE A 21 -0.91 5.59 10.57
C PHE A 21 -2.09 4.66 10.80
N TRP A 22 -3.00 4.98 11.73
CA TRP A 22 -4.21 4.21 11.99
C TRP A 22 -4.94 3.91 10.67
N ARG A 23 -5.03 4.85 9.74
CA ARG A 23 -5.85 4.66 8.54
C ARG A 23 -5.17 3.88 7.41
N LYS A 24 -3.90 3.50 7.54
CA LYS A 24 -3.19 2.79 6.46
C LYS A 24 -3.31 1.27 6.61
N LYS A 25 -3.58 0.58 5.51
CA LYS A 25 -3.40 -0.88 5.44
C LYS A 25 -1.90 -1.16 5.55
N PHE A 26 -1.54 -2.03 6.50
CA PHE A 26 -0.20 -2.58 6.61
C PHE A 26 -0.24 -4.02 6.09
N GLU A 27 0.75 -4.41 5.30
CA GLU A 27 0.94 -5.80 4.94
C GLU A 27 1.28 -6.58 6.22
N ILE A 28 0.37 -7.47 6.63
CA ILE A 28 0.45 -8.19 7.91
C ILE A 28 1.75 -8.99 7.99
N GLY A 29 2.19 -9.62 6.90
CA GLY A 29 3.42 -10.42 6.88
C GLY A 29 4.68 -9.62 7.19
N ILE A 30 4.92 -8.53 6.44
CA ILE A 30 6.08 -7.66 6.65
C ILE A 30 5.97 -6.94 8.01
N GLY A 31 4.76 -6.50 8.37
CA GLY A 31 4.49 -5.83 9.64
C GLY A 31 4.77 -6.72 10.86
N CYS A 32 4.40 -8.00 10.82
CA CYS A 32 4.66 -8.94 11.91
C CYS A 32 6.15 -9.25 12.07
N ILE A 33 6.88 -9.46 10.97
CA ILE A 33 8.33 -9.72 11.01
C ILE A 33 9.06 -8.49 11.53
N LEU A 34 8.78 -7.32 10.96
CA LEU A 34 9.43 -6.06 11.35
C LEU A 34 9.07 -5.69 12.80
N GLY A 35 7.80 -5.81 13.17
CA GLY A 35 7.34 -5.59 14.54
C GLY A 35 8.00 -6.55 15.53
N GLY A 36 8.07 -7.84 15.19
CA GLY A 36 8.76 -8.85 15.98
C GLY A 36 10.25 -8.55 16.19
N LEU A 37 10.96 -8.11 15.16
CA LEU A 37 12.36 -7.70 15.28
C LEU A 37 12.54 -6.45 16.14
N ILE A 38 11.70 -5.43 15.91
CA ILE A 38 11.79 -4.14 16.61
C ILE A 38 11.47 -4.30 18.09
N PHE A 39 10.32 -4.90 18.43
CA PHE A 39 9.88 -5.08 19.81
C PHE A 39 10.56 -6.27 20.50
N GLY A 40 11.00 -7.27 19.74
CA GLY A 40 11.63 -8.47 20.27
C GLY A 40 13.09 -8.28 20.64
N VAL A 41 13.82 -7.44 19.89
CA VAL A 41 15.29 -7.36 19.97
C VAL A 41 15.78 -5.91 20.01
N VAL A 42 15.43 -5.08 19.03
CA VAL A 42 16.07 -3.77 18.83
C VAL A 42 15.75 -2.80 19.98
N LEU A 43 14.48 -2.59 20.30
CA LEU A 43 14.07 -1.67 21.36
C LEU A 43 14.54 -2.11 22.75
N PRO A 44 14.43 -3.40 23.15
CA PRO A 44 15.01 -3.86 24.40
C PRO A 44 16.51 -3.57 24.51
N ILE A 45 17.30 -3.89 23.49
CA ILE A 45 18.76 -3.69 23.51
C ILE A 45 19.10 -2.20 23.64
N ILE A 46 18.45 -1.34 22.85
CA ILE A 46 18.69 0.12 22.92
C ILE A 46 18.30 0.66 24.30
N SER A 47 17.17 0.24 24.85
CA SER A 47 16.73 0.64 26.20
C SER A 47 17.75 0.24 27.26
N ILE A 48 18.29 -0.99 27.18
CA ILE A 48 19.34 -1.48 28.08
C ILE A 48 20.61 -0.62 27.96
N VAL A 49 21.09 -0.37 26.75
CA VAL A 49 22.33 0.40 26.52
C VAL A 49 22.19 1.83 27.06
N ILE A 50 21.05 2.48 26.83
CA ILE A 50 20.80 3.84 27.33
C ILE A 50 20.75 3.86 28.86
N GLU A 51 20.06 2.90 29.48
CA GLU A 51 19.95 2.83 30.94
C GLU A 51 21.33 2.62 31.59
N LEU A 52 22.14 1.69 31.05
CA LEU A 52 23.50 1.43 31.54
C LEU A 52 24.40 2.67 31.41
N ALA A 53 24.32 3.38 30.28
CA ALA A 53 25.10 4.60 30.07
C ALA A 53 24.70 5.72 31.04
N ILE A 54 23.41 5.86 31.37
CA ILE A 54 22.93 6.83 32.36
C ILE A 54 23.49 6.49 33.75
N VAL A 55 23.40 5.22 34.17
CA VAL A 55 23.92 4.76 35.48
C VAL A 55 25.42 5.02 35.58
N GLU A 56 26.20 4.63 34.57
CA GLU A 56 27.65 4.86 34.52
C GLU A 56 27.99 6.35 34.65
N SER A 57 27.28 7.22 33.91
CA SER A 57 27.51 8.67 33.94
C SER A 57 27.15 9.33 35.28
N SER A 58 26.26 8.72 36.06
CA SER A 58 25.82 9.23 37.37
C SER A 58 26.78 8.90 38.52
N GLY A 59 27.81 8.07 38.27
CA GLY A 59 28.77 7.63 39.28
C GLY A 59 28.17 6.73 40.37
N GLY A 60 26.96 6.20 40.15
CA GLY A 60 26.25 5.36 41.10
C GLY A 60 26.79 3.93 41.17
N TRP A 61 26.85 3.36 42.38
CA TRP A 61 26.98 1.92 42.56
C TRP A 61 25.69 1.26 42.08
N MET A 62 25.81 0.40 41.08
CA MET A 62 24.67 -0.30 40.48
C MET A 62 24.14 -1.35 41.48
N ASP A 63 22.96 -1.12 42.04
CA ASP A 63 22.33 -2.09 42.94
C ASP A 63 21.89 -3.34 42.13
N SER A 64 21.89 -4.51 42.77
CA SER A 64 21.48 -5.79 42.17
C SER A 64 20.07 -5.72 41.58
N PHE A 65 19.21 -4.84 42.12
CA PHE A 65 17.89 -4.58 41.55
C PHE A 65 17.96 -3.88 40.18
N GLU A 66 18.87 -2.93 39.96
CA GLU A 66 19.04 -2.25 38.66
C GLU A 66 19.50 -3.21 37.57
N VAL A 67 20.42 -4.12 37.91
CA VAL A 67 20.85 -5.20 37.01
C VAL A 67 19.68 -6.14 36.69
N ALA A 68 18.82 -6.45 37.65
CA ALA A 68 17.63 -7.27 37.41
C ALA A 68 16.63 -6.59 36.45
N TYR A 69 16.47 -5.26 36.54
CA TYR A 69 15.56 -4.50 35.65
C TYR A 69 15.98 -4.53 34.18
N VAL A 70 17.28 -4.60 33.89
CA VAL A 70 17.82 -4.75 32.53
C VAL A 70 17.24 -5.99 31.85
N TYR A 71 17.11 -7.11 32.57
CA TYR A 71 16.53 -8.34 32.05
C TYR A 71 15.01 -8.27 31.84
N ILE A 72 14.32 -7.41 32.60
CA ILE A 72 12.86 -7.22 32.51
C ILE A 72 12.47 -6.38 31.28
N LYS A 73 13.40 -5.64 30.66
CA LYS A 73 13.12 -4.85 29.44
C LYS A 73 12.59 -5.70 28.30
N PHE A 74 13.15 -6.90 28.09
CA PHE A 74 12.67 -7.80 27.04
C PHE A 74 11.18 -8.16 27.24
N PRO A 75 10.75 -8.72 28.39
CA PRO A 75 9.34 -8.94 28.67
C PRO A 75 8.44 -7.70 28.51
N ILE A 76 8.91 -6.51 28.92
CA ILE A 76 8.14 -5.26 28.77
C ILE A 76 7.86 -4.96 27.30
N TYR A 77 8.89 -4.92 26.46
CA TYR A 77 8.72 -4.61 25.04
C TYR A 77 7.99 -5.71 24.27
N TRP A 78 8.16 -6.98 24.66
CA TRP A 78 7.35 -8.07 24.11
C TRP A 78 5.87 -7.88 24.43
N THR A 79 5.54 -7.48 25.66
CA THR A 79 4.16 -7.18 26.07
C THR A 79 3.57 -6.02 25.27
N ILE A 80 4.35 -4.95 25.06
CA ILE A 80 3.95 -3.80 24.23
C ILE A 80 3.69 -4.26 22.79
N GLY A 81 4.64 -5.00 22.19
CA GLY A 81 4.53 -5.51 20.82
C GLY A 81 3.33 -6.44 20.64
N LEU A 82 3.08 -7.36 21.59
CA LEU A 82 1.93 -8.25 21.57
C LEU A 82 0.61 -7.46 21.65
N THR A 83 0.54 -6.47 22.53
CA THR A 83 -0.63 -5.60 22.66
C THR A 83 -0.90 -4.86 21.34
N GLN A 84 0.13 -4.32 20.69
CA GLN A 84 0.01 -3.67 19.38
C GLN A 84 -0.48 -4.62 18.28
N ALA A 85 0.02 -5.85 18.26
CA ALA A 85 -0.42 -6.88 17.32
C ALA A 85 -1.91 -7.23 17.51
N VAL A 86 -2.34 -7.43 18.77
CA VAL A 86 -3.74 -7.72 19.11
C VAL A 86 -4.66 -6.57 18.71
N LEU A 87 -4.32 -5.32 19.05
CA LEU A 87 -5.11 -4.14 18.69
C LEU A 87 -5.26 -3.99 17.17
N THR A 88 -4.17 -4.21 16.43
CA THR A 88 -4.18 -4.17 14.96
C THR A 88 -5.06 -5.28 14.38
N GLY A 89 -4.96 -6.49 14.93
CA GLY A 89 -5.78 -7.64 14.52
C GLY A 89 -7.27 -7.44 14.76
N ILE A 90 -7.66 -6.98 15.96
CA ILE A 90 -9.06 -6.66 16.30
C ILE A 90 -9.64 -5.66 15.30
N LYS A 91 -8.89 -4.62 14.98
CA LYS A 91 -9.32 -3.59 14.04
C LYS A 91 -9.47 -4.10 12.62
N LEU A 92 -8.51 -4.86 12.11
CA LEU A 92 -8.59 -5.46 10.78
C LEU A 92 -9.84 -6.34 10.67
N ASN A 93 -10.13 -7.12 11.71
CA ASN A 93 -11.34 -7.91 11.79
C ASN A 93 -12.60 -7.04 11.84
N TRP A 94 -12.60 -5.95 12.61
CA TRP A 94 -13.72 -5.01 12.67
C TRP A 94 -13.99 -4.34 11.32
N LEU A 95 -12.96 -3.89 10.61
CA LEU A 95 -13.10 -3.33 9.25
C LEU A 95 -13.66 -4.37 8.26
N LYS A 96 -13.20 -5.62 8.36
CA LYS A 96 -13.72 -6.72 7.54
C LYS A 96 -15.17 -7.07 7.88
N MET A 97 -15.57 -6.95 9.14
CA MET A 97 -16.97 -7.11 9.53
C MET A 97 -17.82 -5.96 9.00
N GLN A 98 -17.31 -4.72 9.07
CA GLN A 98 -18.00 -3.54 8.55
C GLN A 98 -18.20 -3.63 7.03
N SER A 99 -17.21 -4.11 6.28
CA SER A 99 -17.33 -4.31 4.82
C SER A 99 -18.32 -5.42 4.45
N LYS A 100 -18.43 -6.48 5.27
CA LYS A 100 -19.46 -7.50 5.10
C LYS A 100 -20.87 -6.99 5.39
N GLN A 101 -21.03 -6.13 6.39
CA GLN A 101 -22.33 -5.59 6.79
C GLN A 101 -22.80 -4.49 5.83
N ASN A 102 -21.87 -3.71 5.29
CA ASN A 102 -22.11 -2.67 4.29
C ASN A 102 -21.32 -3.00 3.01
N PRO A 103 -21.84 -3.92 2.17
CA PRO A 103 -21.17 -4.25 0.91
C PRO A 103 -21.06 -3.01 0.04
N ILE A 104 -19.97 -2.93 -0.74
CA ILE A 104 -19.78 -1.83 -1.68
C ILE A 104 -20.90 -1.82 -2.72
N ASP A 105 -21.41 -0.62 -3.01
CA ASP A 105 -22.44 -0.42 -4.01
C ASP A 105 -21.90 -0.80 -5.42
N PRO A 106 -22.53 -1.76 -6.12
CA PRO A 106 -22.14 -2.11 -7.48
C PRO A 106 -22.17 -0.92 -8.45
N SER A 107 -23.01 0.08 -8.22
CA SER A 107 -23.07 1.30 -9.04
C SER A 107 -21.78 2.12 -8.93
N LEU A 108 -21.21 2.19 -7.72
CA LEU A 108 -19.93 2.85 -7.46
C LEU A 108 -18.77 2.07 -8.09
N VAL A 109 -18.81 0.73 -8.04
CA VAL A 109 -17.80 -0.11 -8.70
C VAL A 109 -17.85 0.10 -10.22
N LYS A 110 -19.04 0.17 -10.81
CA LYS A 110 -19.22 0.46 -12.24
C LYS A 110 -18.67 1.83 -12.63
N GLU A 111 -18.91 2.84 -11.79
CA GLU A 111 -18.34 4.18 -11.98
C GLU A 111 -16.80 4.13 -11.90
N ALA A 112 -16.25 3.45 -10.90
CA ALA A 112 -14.80 3.30 -10.73
C ALA A 112 -14.14 2.60 -11.92
N ILE A 113 -14.78 1.58 -12.49
CA ILE A 113 -14.34 0.90 -13.71
C ILE A 113 -14.29 1.87 -14.90
N SER A 114 -15.33 2.69 -15.06
CA SER A 114 -15.38 3.70 -16.12
C SER A 114 -14.25 4.71 -15.96
N ASP A 115 -14.09 5.27 -14.76
CA ASP A 115 -13.05 6.26 -14.47
C ASP A 115 -11.64 5.68 -14.66
N TYR A 116 -11.40 4.46 -14.16
CA TYR A 116 -10.15 3.72 -14.34
C TYR A 116 -9.79 3.53 -15.82
N ARG A 117 -10.74 3.09 -16.65
CA ARG A 117 -10.53 2.86 -18.08
C ARG A 117 -10.25 4.14 -18.83
N ASN A 118 -11.07 5.17 -18.59
CA ASN A 118 -10.94 6.46 -19.27
C ASN A 118 -9.58 7.09 -18.95
N GLU A 119 -9.17 7.04 -17.69
CA GLU A 119 -7.91 7.63 -17.26
C GLU A 119 -6.70 6.81 -17.73
N GLY A 120 -6.78 5.48 -17.70
CA GLY A 120 -5.76 4.59 -18.26
C GLY A 120 -5.58 4.79 -19.77
N LYS A 121 -6.68 4.85 -20.52
CA LYS A 121 -6.67 5.15 -21.96
C LYS A 121 -6.05 6.52 -22.21
N ARG A 122 -6.51 7.58 -21.52
CA ARG A 122 -5.95 8.93 -21.62
C ARG A 122 -4.44 8.94 -21.43
N LEU A 123 -3.94 8.28 -20.38
CA LEU A 123 -2.50 8.23 -20.06
C LEU A 123 -1.68 7.46 -21.09
N MET A 124 -2.20 6.36 -21.64
CA MET A 124 -1.56 5.65 -22.75
C MET A 124 -1.44 6.55 -23.99
N PHE A 125 -2.51 7.29 -24.34
CA PHE A 125 -2.49 8.22 -25.47
C PHE A 125 -1.52 9.38 -25.28
N GLU A 126 -1.46 9.95 -24.07
CA GLU A 126 -0.46 10.97 -23.73
C GLU A 126 0.97 10.42 -23.81
N LEU A 127 1.18 9.18 -23.39
CA LEU A 127 2.47 8.51 -23.49
C LEU A 127 2.88 8.27 -24.95
N GLY A 128 1.97 7.81 -25.81
CA GLY A 128 2.22 7.71 -27.26
C GLY A 128 2.58 9.06 -27.86
N THR A 129 1.77 10.09 -27.58
CA THR A 129 1.99 11.46 -28.07
C THR A 129 3.35 12.02 -27.64
N LYS A 130 3.78 11.76 -26.40
CA LYS A 130 5.09 12.18 -25.89
C LYS A 130 6.25 11.66 -26.75
N TYR A 131 6.11 10.47 -27.32
CA TYR A 131 7.11 9.85 -28.20
C TYR A 131 6.80 10.02 -29.68
N GLY A 132 5.82 10.86 -30.04
CA GLY A 132 5.44 11.13 -31.42
C GLY A 132 4.70 9.99 -32.12
N LEU A 133 4.01 9.13 -31.36
CA LEU A 133 3.36 7.90 -31.85
C LEU A 133 1.85 8.00 -31.81
N ASP A 134 1.18 7.52 -32.86
CA ASP A 134 -0.27 7.28 -32.86
C ASP A 134 -0.56 5.83 -32.51
N ILE A 135 -0.77 5.56 -31.23
CA ILE A 135 -1.02 4.20 -30.70
C ILE A 135 -2.37 3.59 -31.12
N LYS A 136 -3.15 4.25 -31.97
CA LYS A 136 -4.25 3.61 -32.71
C LYS A 136 -3.72 2.74 -33.84
N ASN A 137 -2.55 3.06 -34.37
CA ASN A 137 -1.82 2.24 -35.32
C ASN A 137 -1.07 1.14 -34.55
N SER A 138 -1.13 -0.10 -35.06
CA SER A 138 -0.50 -1.26 -34.43
C SER A 138 1.02 -1.16 -34.39
N ASP A 139 1.64 -0.65 -35.45
CA ASP A 139 3.10 -0.58 -35.58
C ASP A 139 3.67 0.45 -34.59
N ASP A 140 3.01 1.60 -34.47
CA ASP A 140 3.34 2.64 -33.49
C ASP A 140 3.12 2.14 -32.05
N PHE A 141 2.04 1.40 -31.80
CA PHE A 141 1.80 0.79 -30.50
C PHE A 141 2.88 -0.25 -30.16
N ASP A 142 3.21 -1.15 -31.08
CA ASP A 142 4.24 -2.16 -30.92
C ASP A 142 5.60 -1.51 -30.67
N MET A 143 5.91 -0.43 -31.39
CA MET A 143 7.12 0.34 -31.18
C MET A 143 7.17 0.98 -29.78
N LEU A 144 6.03 1.45 -29.25
CA LEU A 144 5.93 2.00 -27.89
C LEU A 144 6.21 0.93 -26.82
N ILE A 145 5.62 -0.26 -26.96
CA ILE A 145 5.65 -1.27 -25.90
C ILE A 145 6.87 -2.20 -25.97
N THR A 146 7.53 -2.31 -27.12
CA THR A 146 8.65 -3.22 -27.36
C THR A 146 9.86 -2.89 -26.48
N ARG A 147 10.39 -3.91 -25.79
CA ARG A 147 11.58 -3.77 -24.92
C ARG A 147 12.88 -3.47 -25.68
N GLY A 148 12.93 -3.83 -26.96
CA GLY A 148 14.08 -3.58 -27.83
C GLY A 148 14.22 -2.14 -28.31
N ASN A 149 13.18 -1.31 -28.16
CA ASN A 149 13.24 0.09 -28.54
C ASN A 149 14.10 0.87 -27.53
N LYS A 150 15.26 1.37 -27.98
CA LYS A 150 16.21 2.12 -27.13
C LYS A 150 15.84 3.60 -26.98
N ASP A 151 14.99 4.11 -27.86
CA ASP A 151 14.59 5.52 -27.87
C ASP A 151 13.47 5.81 -26.87
N ILE A 152 12.75 4.75 -26.44
CA ILE A 152 11.66 4.83 -25.47
C ILE A 152 12.08 4.13 -24.17
N PRO A 153 12.45 4.89 -23.12
CA PRO A 153 12.84 4.30 -21.85
C PRO A 153 11.66 3.55 -21.22
N ARG A 154 11.94 2.44 -20.54
CA ARG A 154 10.90 1.63 -19.88
C ARG A 154 10.25 2.32 -18.68
N LYS A 155 10.83 3.40 -18.19
CA LYS A 155 10.28 4.24 -17.11
C LYS A 155 10.63 5.70 -17.37
N GLY A 156 9.74 6.60 -17.00
CA GLY A 156 9.97 8.02 -17.20
C GLY A 156 8.81 8.90 -16.73
N GLU A 157 8.85 10.17 -17.12
CA GLU A 157 7.80 11.12 -16.83
C GLU A 157 6.95 11.37 -18.08
N ILE A 158 5.63 11.29 -17.99
CA ILE A 158 4.74 11.78 -19.05
C ILE A 158 4.64 13.30 -18.96
N SER A 159 4.47 13.79 -17.73
CA SER A 159 4.33 15.21 -17.39
C SER A 159 4.93 15.50 -16.02
N LYS A 160 4.93 16.77 -15.61
CA LYS A 160 5.34 17.19 -14.25
C LYS A 160 4.58 16.47 -13.12
N ARG A 161 3.44 15.85 -13.39
CA ARG A 161 2.64 15.13 -12.39
C ARG A 161 2.62 13.63 -12.60
N TRP A 162 2.71 13.15 -13.84
CA TRP A 162 2.55 11.74 -14.15
C TRP A 162 3.86 11.09 -14.55
N ASN A 163 4.17 9.98 -13.89
CA ASN A 163 5.24 9.08 -14.26
C ASN A 163 4.65 7.80 -14.85
N TYR A 164 5.44 7.08 -15.66
CA TYR A 164 5.08 5.78 -16.20
C TYR A 164 6.21 4.77 -15.97
N CYS A 165 5.84 3.49 -15.90
CA CYS A 165 6.76 2.36 -15.87
C CYS A 165 6.13 1.17 -16.57
N PHE A 166 6.76 0.70 -17.63
CA PHE A 166 6.42 -0.57 -18.25
C PHE A 166 6.99 -1.74 -17.46
N HIS A 167 6.21 -2.79 -17.30
CA HIS A 167 6.63 -4.06 -16.71
C HIS A 167 5.74 -5.18 -17.26
N GLY A 168 6.31 -6.36 -17.51
CA GLY A 168 5.51 -7.48 -18.05
C GLY A 168 4.77 -7.10 -19.33
N SER A 169 3.45 -7.22 -19.29
CA SER A 169 2.49 -6.82 -20.34
C SER A 169 1.61 -5.65 -19.89
N GLU A 170 2.13 -4.83 -18.99
CA GLU A 170 1.44 -3.75 -18.32
C GLU A 170 2.26 -2.45 -18.39
N CYS A 171 1.57 -1.33 -18.19
CA CYS A 171 2.16 -0.03 -17.95
C CYS A 171 1.51 0.61 -16.71
N GLY A 172 2.30 0.78 -15.66
CA GLY A 172 1.91 1.50 -14.46
C GLY A 172 2.12 3.00 -14.63
N PHE A 173 1.16 3.77 -14.12
CA PHE A 173 1.18 5.23 -14.07
C PHE A 173 1.02 5.71 -12.64
N PHE A 174 1.80 6.73 -12.28
CA PHE A 174 1.81 7.27 -10.94
C PHE A 174 1.73 8.79 -10.96
N ASN A 175 0.72 9.33 -10.26
CA ASN A 175 0.57 10.75 -10.08
C ASN A 175 1.33 11.22 -8.83
N ARG A 176 2.41 11.98 -9.00
CA ARG A 176 3.24 12.50 -7.90
C ARG A 176 2.48 13.38 -6.92
N LYS A 177 1.43 14.09 -7.36
CA LYS A 177 0.67 15.00 -6.51
C LYS A 177 -0.43 14.28 -5.73
N SER A 178 -1.29 13.53 -6.41
CA SER A 178 -2.41 12.84 -5.76
C SER A 178 -2.04 11.48 -5.17
N GLN A 179 -0.85 10.94 -5.51
CA GLN A 179 -0.44 9.58 -5.21
C GLN A 179 -1.36 8.51 -5.85
N GLN A 180 -2.14 8.90 -6.86
CA GLN A 180 -3.01 8.01 -7.61
C GLN A 180 -2.18 7.05 -8.46
N ILE A 181 -2.60 5.79 -8.49
CA ILE A 181 -1.98 4.70 -9.23
C ILE A 181 -2.99 4.19 -10.25
N ILE A 182 -2.53 4.00 -11.48
CA ILE A 182 -3.31 3.40 -12.57
C ILE A 182 -2.40 2.41 -13.27
N GLU A 183 -2.90 1.22 -13.53
CA GLU A 183 -2.13 0.18 -14.20
C GLU A 183 -2.91 -0.27 -15.43
N VAL A 184 -2.27 -0.29 -16.59
CA VAL A 184 -2.96 -0.60 -17.85
C VAL A 184 -2.39 -1.88 -18.42
N VAL A 185 -3.26 -2.84 -18.75
CA VAL A 185 -2.85 -4.04 -19.49
C VAL A 185 -2.77 -3.71 -20.98
N LEU A 186 -1.68 -4.11 -21.61
CA LEU A 186 -1.30 -3.71 -22.97
C LEU A 186 -1.88 -4.63 -24.07
N SER A 187 -2.72 -5.60 -23.72
CA SER A 187 -3.18 -6.66 -24.64
C SER A 187 -4.34 -6.26 -25.57
N ASN A 188 -4.92 -5.08 -25.40
CA ASN A 188 -6.08 -4.64 -26.17
C ASN A 188 -6.03 -3.15 -26.60
N PRO A 189 -4.95 -2.69 -27.25
CA PRO A 189 -4.92 -1.35 -27.84
C PRO A 189 -6.01 -1.20 -28.92
N PRO A 190 -6.50 0.02 -29.19
CA PRO A 190 -6.30 1.24 -28.43
C PRO A 190 -7.29 1.39 -27.25
N GLU A 191 -8.07 0.34 -26.96
CA GLU A 191 -9.15 0.42 -26.00
C GLU A 191 -8.68 0.32 -24.55
N PHE A 192 -7.63 -0.46 -24.28
CA PHE A 192 -7.03 -0.61 -22.94
C PHE A 192 -8.05 -0.98 -21.84
N GLY A 193 -9.19 -1.51 -22.23
CA GLY A 193 -10.33 -1.81 -21.37
C GLY A 193 -10.23 -3.10 -20.55
N HIS A 194 -9.10 -3.79 -20.50
CA HIS A 194 -8.99 -4.97 -19.64
C HIS A 194 -9.13 -4.57 -18.16
N ILE A 195 -10.01 -5.26 -17.43
CA ILE A 195 -10.20 -5.01 -16.00
C ILE A 195 -9.53 -6.15 -15.23
N ASP A 196 -8.41 -5.83 -14.62
CA ASP A 196 -7.85 -6.64 -13.56
C ASP A 196 -8.38 -6.13 -12.21
N SER A 197 -8.95 -7.02 -11.39
CA SER A 197 -9.55 -6.63 -10.10
C SER A 197 -8.51 -6.14 -9.08
N TRP A 198 -7.27 -6.62 -9.17
CA TRP A 198 -6.17 -6.13 -8.34
C TRP A 198 -5.80 -4.69 -8.74
N PHE A 199 -5.66 -4.42 -10.04
CA PHE A 199 -5.37 -3.06 -10.53
C PHE A 199 -6.51 -2.08 -10.27
N LEU A 200 -7.76 -2.53 -10.43
CA LEU A 200 -8.93 -1.74 -10.06
C LEU A 200 -8.95 -1.41 -8.56
N MET A 201 -8.62 -2.38 -7.70
CA MET A 201 -8.51 -2.14 -6.26
C MET A 201 -7.42 -1.10 -5.95
N SER A 202 -6.22 -1.24 -6.54
CA SER A 202 -5.12 -0.28 -6.39
C SER A 202 -5.53 1.14 -6.82
N PHE A 203 -6.27 1.26 -7.93
CA PHE A 203 -6.84 2.53 -8.37
C PHE A 203 -7.84 3.10 -7.36
N MET A 204 -8.78 2.29 -6.87
CA MET A 204 -9.80 2.76 -5.91
C MET A 204 -9.18 3.17 -4.57
N GLU A 205 -8.19 2.43 -4.08
CA GLU A 205 -7.47 2.75 -2.83
C GLU A 205 -6.62 4.03 -2.94
N SER A 206 -6.09 4.31 -4.12
CA SER A 206 -5.26 5.49 -4.41
C SER A 206 -6.06 6.71 -4.90
N THR A 207 -7.36 6.55 -5.16
CA THR A 207 -8.24 7.61 -5.66
C THR A 207 -9.16 8.14 -4.56
N GLN A 208 -9.03 9.43 -4.23
CA GLN A 208 -9.74 10.05 -3.10
C GLN A 208 -11.27 9.86 -3.12
N LYS A 209 -11.87 9.77 -4.31
CA LYS A 209 -13.31 9.53 -4.51
C LYS A 209 -13.79 8.17 -4.00
N TYR A 210 -12.96 7.12 -4.13
CA TYR A 210 -13.34 5.73 -3.87
C TYR A 210 -12.73 5.16 -2.59
N LYS A 211 -11.67 5.79 -2.11
CA LYS A 211 -10.81 5.29 -1.03
C LYS A 211 -11.56 4.83 0.22
N ASP A 212 -12.55 5.60 0.66
CA ASP A 212 -13.32 5.27 1.87
C ASP A 212 -14.30 4.11 1.63
N ALA A 213 -14.82 3.97 0.40
CA ALA A 213 -15.76 2.90 0.04
C ALA A 213 -15.09 1.53 -0.08
N VAL A 214 -13.78 1.47 -0.33
CA VAL A 214 -13.00 0.22 -0.41
C VAL A 214 -12.23 -0.11 0.86
N GLN A 215 -12.44 0.65 1.94
CA GLN A 215 -11.76 0.39 3.19
C GLN A 215 -12.18 -0.96 3.78
N GLY A 216 -11.21 -1.86 3.98
CA GLY A 216 -11.47 -3.20 4.51
C GLY A 216 -12.05 -4.20 3.50
N ILE A 217 -12.12 -3.82 2.22
CA ILE A 217 -12.49 -4.72 1.11
C ILE A 217 -11.24 -5.39 0.56
N ASP A 218 -11.34 -6.67 0.19
CA ASP A 218 -10.31 -7.41 -0.54
C ASP A 218 -10.55 -7.35 -2.06
N TRP A 219 -9.50 -7.41 -2.86
CA TRP A 219 -9.62 -7.44 -4.33
C TRP A 219 -10.45 -8.64 -4.82
N GLN A 220 -10.54 -9.73 -4.05
CA GLN A 220 -11.38 -10.88 -4.38
C GLN A 220 -12.88 -10.55 -4.23
N ASP A 221 -13.25 -9.73 -3.24
CA ASP A 221 -14.63 -9.26 -3.09
C ASP A 221 -15.00 -8.38 -4.30
N LEU A 222 -14.08 -7.51 -4.72
CA LEU A 222 -14.25 -6.66 -5.90
C LEU A 222 -14.36 -7.50 -7.19
N LYS A 223 -13.58 -8.57 -7.30
CA LYS A 223 -13.62 -9.51 -8.43
C LYS A 223 -15.02 -10.10 -8.61
N SER A 224 -15.66 -10.56 -7.55
CA SER A 224 -17.02 -11.11 -7.62
C SER A 224 -18.05 -10.08 -8.12
N ILE A 225 -17.88 -8.81 -7.76
CA ILE A 225 -18.76 -7.72 -8.22
C ILE A 225 -18.51 -7.42 -9.70
N VAL A 226 -17.25 -7.33 -10.12
CA VAL A 226 -16.86 -7.14 -11.52
C VAL A 226 -17.42 -8.27 -12.39
N GLU A 227 -17.29 -9.52 -11.95
CA GLU A 227 -17.84 -10.68 -12.64
C GLU A 227 -19.37 -10.60 -12.74
N SER A 228 -20.06 -10.23 -11.65
CA SER A 228 -21.52 -10.04 -11.65
C SER A 228 -21.97 -8.94 -12.62
N LEU A 229 -21.31 -7.78 -12.61
CA LEU A 229 -21.59 -6.68 -13.54
C LEU A 229 -21.37 -7.11 -14.99
N SER A 230 -20.32 -7.89 -15.25
CA SER A 230 -20.03 -8.41 -16.59
C SER A 230 -21.08 -9.43 -17.05
N GLN A 231 -21.52 -10.33 -16.18
CA GLN A 231 -22.58 -11.30 -16.50
C GLN A 231 -23.92 -10.63 -16.80
N LYS A 232 -24.22 -9.52 -16.12
CA LYS A 232 -25.41 -8.70 -16.38
C LYS A 232 -25.31 -7.84 -17.64
N GLY A 233 -24.14 -7.81 -18.30
CA GLY A 233 -23.90 -6.95 -19.46
C GLY A 233 -23.75 -5.46 -19.12
N GLU A 234 -23.60 -5.13 -17.84
CA GLU A 234 -23.45 -3.74 -17.39
C GLU A 234 -22.05 -3.19 -17.65
N ILE A 235 -21.07 -4.08 -17.78
CA ILE A 235 -19.71 -3.76 -18.22
C ILE A 235 -19.26 -4.81 -19.24
N VAL A 236 -18.46 -4.39 -20.21
CA VAL A 236 -17.83 -5.30 -21.18
C VAL A 236 -16.44 -5.68 -20.65
N ASN A 237 -16.19 -6.95 -20.32
CA ASN A 237 -14.84 -7.40 -19.99
C ASN A 237 -14.04 -7.65 -21.27
N VAL A 238 -12.94 -6.91 -21.46
CA VAL A 238 -12.02 -7.17 -22.57
C VAL A 238 -11.03 -8.23 -22.13
N LYS A 239 -11.01 -9.38 -22.79
CA LYS A 239 -10.11 -10.49 -22.44
C LYS A 239 -8.65 -10.10 -22.65
N ARG A 240 -7.76 -10.70 -21.85
CA ARG A 240 -6.32 -10.69 -22.10
C ARG A 240 -6.08 -11.69 -23.22
N TYR A 241 -5.61 -11.21 -24.37
CA TYR A 241 -5.17 -12.06 -25.48
C TYR A 241 -3.75 -12.55 -25.23
#